data_AF-A0A257YYA4-F1
#
_entry.id   AF-A0A257YYA4-F1
#
_cell.length_a   1.000
_cell.length_b   1.000
_cell.length_c   1.000
_cell.angle_alpha   90.00
_cell.angle_beta   90.00
_cell.angle_gamma   90.00
#
_symmetry.space_group_name_H-M   'P 1'
#
loop_
_entity.id
_entity.type
_entity.pdbx_description
1 polymer ?
#
loop_
_entity_poly.entity_id
_entity_poly.type
_entity_poly.pdbx_seq_one_letter_code
_entity_poly.pdbx_strand_id
1 'polypeptide(L)'
;TAAVVLPPLGAIEETLATEETAAVEEAAATPDTAADTAAADPVAEPEPQSEPAADTAVATAEAAPDGAAGSVDPATLLPNQIAFAAWDVAMPFLEENRIIAGERVAIVSRILPSTDLAQAGSWLAPGLLLYSVNGADIQQSGSVTTAVLNAMEVDPDGRARVIVEYAGASLDRQTGLLTVEAQRLVSLANGVRVTVRVVDEAWVAEVTAVINPSQTQLRQGDILYREKSTGTPIDTPDALETVMAALVAAGTASTEFSIIRDNKVESATMQLAASK
;
A
#
# COMPACT_ATOMS: atom_id res chain seq x y z
N THR A 1 -49.99 39.83 1.50
CA THR A 1 -50.93 38.76 1.08
C THR A 1 -51.02 38.77 -0.42
N ALA A 2 -50.20 37.96 -1.08
CA ALA A 2 -50.19 37.80 -2.53
C ALA A 2 -50.40 36.32 -2.82
N ALA A 3 -51.52 36.02 -3.48
CA ALA A 3 -51.96 34.68 -3.81
C ALA A 3 -51.22 34.19 -5.06
N VAL A 4 -50.54 33.05 -4.94
CA VAL A 4 -50.05 32.31 -6.10
C VAL A 4 -51.07 31.21 -6.39
N VAL A 5 -51.65 31.29 -7.58
CA VAL A 5 -52.63 30.38 -8.15
C VAL A 5 -51.89 29.15 -8.70
N LEU A 6 -52.21 27.96 -8.18
CA LEU A 6 -51.78 26.66 -8.70
C LEU A 6 -52.72 26.22 -9.84
N PRO A 7 -52.22 25.65 -10.95
CA PRO A 7 -53.03 24.84 -11.86
C PRO A 7 -53.22 23.39 -11.34
N PRO A 8 -54.26 22.67 -11.82
CA PRO A 8 -54.81 21.50 -11.11
C PRO A 8 -54.07 20.18 -11.38
N LEU A 9 -54.09 19.30 -10.37
CA LEU A 9 -53.78 17.87 -10.45
C LEU A 9 -54.79 17.18 -11.38
N GLY A 10 -54.34 16.81 -12.57
CA GLY A 10 -55.07 15.95 -13.50
C GLY A 10 -54.88 14.47 -13.14
N ALA A 11 -56.01 13.79 -12.98
CA ALA A 11 -56.17 12.41 -12.61
C ALA A 11 -55.61 11.39 -13.64
N ILE A 12 -55.13 10.26 -13.14
CA ILE A 12 -55.05 8.99 -13.88
C ILE A 12 -55.54 7.86 -12.96
N GLU A 13 -56.86 7.66 -12.90
CA GLU A 13 -57.49 6.36 -12.62
C GLU A 13 -57.76 5.70 -14.00
N GLU A 14 -57.09 4.59 -14.28
CA GLU A 14 -57.65 3.24 -14.27
C GLU A 14 -58.11 2.79 -15.67
N THR A 15 -57.38 1.83 -16.25
CA THR A 15 -58.01 0.80 -17.08
C THR A 15 -57.25 -0.51 -16.91
N LEU A 16 -57.97 -1.47 -16.33
CA LEU A 16 -57.63 -2.86 -16.08
C LEU A 16 -57.81 -3.74 -17.34
N ALA A 17 -57.18 -4.92 -17.26
CA ALA A 17 -57.51 -6.20 -17.88
C ALA A 17 -57.09 -6.42 -19.36
N THR A 18 -56.73 -7.62 -19.82
CA THR A 18 -56.36 -8.94 -19.30
C THR A 18 -56.11 -9.76 -20.58
N GLU A 19 -55.04 -10.55 -20.66
CA GLU A 19 -55.15 -11.83 -21.38
C GLU A 19 -54.21 -12.87 -20.76
N GLU A 20 -54.87 -13.92 -20.29
CA GLU A 20 -54.43 -15.15 -19.66
C GLU A 20 -54.64 -16.27 -20.68
N THR A 21 -53.65 -17.15 -20.89
CA THR A 21 -53.80 -18.62 -21.05
C THR A 21 -52.43 -19.25 -21.41
N ALA A 22 -51.87 -20.09 -20.53
CA ALA A 22 -51.87 -21.56 -20.52
C ALA A 22 -50.53 -22.13 -21.05
N ALA A 23 -49.60 -22.64 -20.23
CA ALA A 23 -49.56 -23.89 -19.44
C ALA A 23 -49.24 -25.15 -20.27
N VAL A 24 -48.55 -26.10 -19.61
CA VAL A 24 -48.15 -27.50 -20.01
C VAL A 24 -46.65 -27.56 -20.40
N GLU A 25 -45.75 -28.38 -19.83
CA GLU A 25 -45.87 -29.66 -19.11
C GLU A 25 -44.65 -29.93 -18.20
N GLU A 26 -44.92 -30.57 -17.07
CA GLU A 26 -43.99 -31.22 -16.15
C GLU A 26 -43.79 -32.68 -16.59
N ALA A 27 -42.56 -33.19 -16.61
CA ALA A 27 -42.32 -34.63 -16.65
C ALA A 27 -41.01 -35.01 -15.94
N ALA A 28 -41.15 -35.43 -14.69
CA ALA A 28 -40.18 -36.27 -13.99
C ALA A 28 -40.42 -37.74 -14.34
N ALA A 29 -39.35 -38.52 -14.58
CA ALA A 29 -39.16 -39.91 -14.14
C ALA A 29 -37.94 -40.58 -14.80
N THR A 30 -36.92 -40.89 -13.98
CA THR A 30 -36.04 -42.09 -14.07
C THR A 30 -36.87 -43.38 -13.89
N PRO A 31 -36.45 -44.62 -14.26
CA PRO A 31 -35.15 -45.23 -13.91
C PRO A 31 -34.63 -46.40 -14.81
N ASP A 32 -33.63 -47.12 -14.27
CA ASP A 32 -33.22 -48.51 -14.52
C ASP A 32 -32.41 -48.86 -15.79
N THR A 33 -31.52 -49.86 -15.83
CA THR A 33 -30.64 -50.60 -14.90
C THR A 33 -30.07 -51.76 -15.74
N ALA A 34 -28.77 -52.03 -15.62
CA ALA A 34 -28.10 -53.35 -15.73
C ALA A 34 -26.58 -53.07 -15.70
N ALA A 35 -25.83 -53.22 -14.60
CA ALA A 35 -25.55 -54.40 -13.78
C ALA A 35 -24.89 -55.55 -14.57
N ASP A 36 -23.59 -55.78 -14.34
CA ASP A 36 -23.03 -57.04 -13.79
C ASP A 36 -21.52 -56.84 -13.49
N THR A 37 -21.06 -56.71 -12.23
CA THR A 37 -20.73 -57.73 -11.21
C THR A 37 -19.40 -58.46 -11.43
N ALA A 38 -18.46 -58.24 -10.49
CA ALA A 38 -17.71 -59.26 -9.73
C ALA A 38 -16.85 -58.52 -8.68
N ALA A 39 -17.30 -58.48 -7.41
CA ALA A 39 -16.84 -59.32 -6.29
C ALA A 39 -15.42 -59.00 -5.79
N ALA A 40 -15.06 -58.99 -4.51
CA ALA A 40 -15.68 -58.89 -3.18
C ALA A 40 -14.47 -58.79 -2.21
N ASP A 41 -14.51 -57.84 -1.26
CA ASP A 41 -14.00 -57.79 0.15
C ASP A 41 -12.89 -58.76 0.67
N PRO A 42 -12.16 -58.50 1.80
CA PRO A 42 -12.30 -57.40 2.80
C PRO A 42 -11.02 -56.91 3.55
N VAL A 43 -11.23 -55.99 4.50
CA VAL A 43 -10.48 -55.68 5.76
C VAL A 43 -9.06 -55.07 5.68
N ALA A 44 -8.91 -53.84 6.19
CA ALA A 44 -8.14 -53.54 7.42
C ALA A 44 -8.13 -52.04 7.75
N GLU A 45 -8.69 -51.70 8.92
CA GLU A 45 -8.54 -50.44 9.63
C GLU A 45 -7.25 -50.47 10.48
N PRO A 46 -6.44 -49.40 10.51
CA PRO A 46 -5.52 -49.17 11.60
C PRO A 46 -5.99 -48.01 12.49
N GLU A 47 -6.23 -48.37 13.74
CA GLU A 47 -6.35 -47.52 14.92
C GLU A 47 -5.02 -46.75 15.23
N PRO A 48 -5.03 -45.80 16.18
CA PRO A 48 -4.27 -44.55 16.13
C PRO A 48 -2.83 -44.71 16.59
N GLN A 49 -1.92 -43.91 16.01
CA GLN A 49 -0.53 -43.88 16.43
C GLN A 49 -0.18 -42.56 17.11
N SER A 50 0.15 -42.70 18.39
CA SER A 50 0.52 -41.69 19.37
C SER A 50 1.69 -40.79 18.98
N GLU A 51 1.67 -39.57 19.51
CA GLU A 51 2.83 -38.69 19.71
C GLU A 51 4.05 -39.43 20.28
N PRO A 52 5.25 -38.95 19.92
CA PRO A 52 6.23 -38.69 20.93
C PRO A 52 6.57 -37.19 20.96
N ALA A 53 6.32 -36.58 22.12
CA ALA A 53 7.06 -35.43 22.56
C ALA A 53 8.56 -35.79 22.60
N ALA A 54 9.38 -34.98 21.94
CA ALA A 54 10.83 -34.96 22.16
C ALA A 54 11.27 -33.50 22.29
N ASP A 55 11.53 -33.15 23.55
CA ASP A 55 12.43 -32.15 24.08
C ASP A 55 13.28 -31.32 23.11
N THR A 56 13.12 -30.01 23.24
CA THR A 56 14.20 -29.04 23.53
C THR A 56 15.51 -29.20 22.74
N ALA A 57 15.61 -28.44 21.65
CA ALA A 57 16.83 -27.70 21.37
C ALA A 57 16.43 -26.23 21.19
N VAL A 58 16.43 -25.49 22.30
CA VAL A 58 16.60 -24.04 22.25
C VAL A 58 17.95 -23.82 21.60
N ALA A 59 17.96 -23.56 20.29
CA ALA A 59 19.09 -22.91 19.66
C ALA A 59 19.12 -21.51 20.26
N THR A 60 19.86 -21.37 21.36
CA THR A 60 20.44 -20.10 21.77
C THR A 60 21.10 -19.56 20.51
N ALA A 61 20.46 -18.58 19.87
CA ALA A 61 21.10 -17.74 18.89
C ALA A 61 22.21 -17.04 19.66
N GLU A 62 23.40 -17.62 19.59
CA GLU A 62 24.65 -17.01 19.95
C GLU A 62 24.62 -15.60 19.38
N ALA A 63 24.71 -14.60 20.26
CA ALA A 63 24.78 -13.21 19.88
C ALA A 63 25.83 -13.10 18.78
N ALA A 64 25.39 -12.83 17.56
CA ALA A 64 26.29 -12.58 16.45
C ALA A 64 27.26 -11.51 16.94
N PRO A 65 28.59 -11.75 16.84
CA PRO A 65 29.56 -10.77 17.28
C PRO A 65 29.23 -9.47 16.57
N ASP A 66 29.25 -8.40 17.35
CA ASP A 66 29.07 -7.03 16.91
C ASP A 66 29.96 -6.82 15.68
N GLY A 67 29.34 -6.90 14.50
CA GLY A 67 30.03 -6.89 13.23
C GLY A 67 30.61 -5.51 13.07
N ALA A 68 31.87 -5.34 13.45
CA ALA A 68 32.63 -4.15 13.15
C ALA A 68 32.61 -4.00 11.63
N ALA A 69 31.77 -3.10 11.15
CA ALA A 69 31.72 -2.78 9.74
C ALA A 69 33.16 -2.38 9.32
N GLY A 70 33.70 -2.99 8.27
CA GLY A 70 35.11 -2.84 7.90
C GLY A 70 35.46 -1.43 7.44
N SER A 71 36.38 -0.74 8.11
CA SER A 71 36.66 0.70 7.93
C SER A 71 36.70 1.17 6.47
N VAL A 72 35.89 2.18 6.14
CA VAL A 72 35.91 2.89 4.84
C VAL A 72 36.88 4.08 4.93
N ASP A 73 37.71 4.29 3.90
CA ASP A 73 38.61 5.44 3.81
C ASP A 73 37.80 6.72 3.49
N PRO A 74 37.87 7.78 4.32
CA PRO A 74 37.22 9.06 4.03
C PRO A 74 37.57 9.63 2.65
N ALA A 75 38.77 9.38 2.12
CA ALA A 75 39.20 9.88 0.82
C ALA A 75 38.46 9.23 -0.35
N THR A 76 37.83 8.07 -0.15
CA THR A 76 37.09 7.34 -1.19
C THR A 76 35.58 7.45 -1.03
N LEU A 77 35.07 8.29 -0.11
CA LEU A 77 33.63 8.44 0.08
C LEU A 77 32.92 8.93 -1.19
N LEU A 78 31.78 8.32 -1.50
CA LEU A 78 30.94 8.79 -2.59
C LEU A 78 30.38 10.18 -2.24
N PRO A 79 30.43 11.16 -3.16
CA PRO A 79 29.85 12.49 -2.92
C PRO A 79 28.34 12.45 -2.71
N ASN A 80 27.65 11.51 -3.37
CA ASN A 80 26.22 11.29 -3.19
C ASN A 80 25.98 9.90 -2.58
N GLN A 81 25.39 9.89 -1.38
CA GLN A 81 25.04 8.67 -0.64
C GLN A 81 23.61 8.20 -0.91
N ILE A 82 22.80 9.01 -1.60
CA ILE A 82 21.42 8.68 -1.96
C ILE A 82 21.43 8.07 -3.36
N ALA A 83 21.22 6.76 -3.45
CA ALA A 83 21.10 6.05 -4.73
C ALA A 83 19.76 6.30 -5.40
N PHE A 84 18.70 6.41 -4.61
CA PHE A 84 17.35 6.72 -5.07
C PHE A 84 16.57 7.39 -3.95
N ALA A 85 15.79 8.42 -4.28
CA ALA A 85 14.79 8.97 -3.38
C ALA A 85 13.58 9.45 -4.18
N ALA A 86 12.40 8.98 -3.81
CA ALA A 86 11.15 9.35 -4.48
C ALA A 86 10.00 9.39 -3.48
N TRP A 87 8.97 10.16 -3.82
CA TRP A 87 7.69 10.02 -3.16
C TRP A 87 6.89 8.87 -3.78
N ASP A 88 6.08 8.25 -2.93
CA ASP A 88 5.10 7.24 -3.28
C ASP A 88 3.82 7.50 -2.49
N VAL A 89 2.70 6.90 -2.91
CA VAL A 89 1.40 7.07 -2.27
C VAL A 89 0.70 5.74 -2.04
N ALA A 90 0.10 5.58 -0.87
CA ALA A 90 -0.75 4.44 -0.57
C ALA A 90 -2.16 4.72 -1.13
N MET A 91 -2.44 4.18 -2.33
CA MET A 91 -3.76 4.32 -2.93
C MET A 91 -4.82 3.54 -2.13
N PRO A 92 -5.97 4.14 -1.79
CA PRO A 92 -6.99 3.51 -0.96
C PRO A 92 -7.82 2.43 -1.71
N PHE A 93 -7.52 2.20 -2.98
CA PHE A 93 -8.23 1.28 -3.86
C PHE A 93 -7.28 0.70 -4.92
N LEU A 94 -7.73 -0.35 -5.60
CA LEU A 94 -7.10 -0.85 -6.82
C LEU A 94 -7.85 -0.31 -8.05
N GLU A 95 -7.10 0.13 -9.05
CA GLU A 95 -7.65 0.51 -10.35
C GLU A 95 -7.57 -0.63 -11.37
N GLU A 96 -8.52 -0.65 -12.30
CA GLU A 96 -8.45 -1.40 -13.56
C GLU A 96 -8.58 -0.41 -14.71
N ASN A 97 -7.79 -0.58 -15.77
CA ASN A 97 -7.88 0.24 -16.97
C ASN A 97 -8.69 -0.51 -18.03
N ARG A 98 -9.80 0.08 -18.52
CA ARG A 98 -10.65 -0.51 -19.55
C ARG A 98 -10.83 0.43 -20.72
N ILE A 99 -10.97 -0.10 -21.92
CA ILE A 99 -11.35 0.68 -23.10
C ILE A 99 -12.87 0.71 -23.20
N ILE A 100 -13.48 1.89 -23.10
CA ILE A 100 -14.92 2.12 -23.23
C ILE A 100 -15.11 3.18 -24.33
N ALA A 101 -15.90 2.86 -25.36
CA ALA A 101 -16.15 3.75 -26.50
C ALA A 101 -14.86 4.28 -27.19
N GLY A 102 -13.77 3.51 -27.16
CA GLY A 102 -12.48 3.89 -27.74
C GLY A 102 -11.58 4.71 -26.81
N GLU A 103 -12.05 5.07 -25.61
CA GLU A 103 -11.31 5.80 -24.59
C GLU A 103 -10.78 4.84 -23.51
N ARG A 104 -9.57 5.09 -22.99
CA ARG A 104 -9.05 4.32 -21.84
C ARG A 104 -9.56 4.97 -20.54
N VAL A 105 -10.45 4.31 -19.83
CA VAL A 105 -10.98 4.82 -18.57
C VAL A 105 -10.42 4.02 -17.41
N ALA A 106 -9.97 4.73 -16.36
CA ALA A 106 -9.58 4.12 -15.09
C ALA A 106 -10.84 3.84 -14.27
N ILE A 107 -10.95 2.62 -13.75
CA ILE A 107 -12.11 2.15 -12.98
C ILE A 107 -11.63 1.74 -11.60
N VAL A 108 -12.32 2.21 -10.56
CA VAL A 108 -12.12 1.68 -9.20
C VAL A 108 -12.61 0.24 -9.15
N SER A 109 -11.70 -0.73 -9.15
CA SER A 109 -12.05 -2.15 -9.13
C SER A 109 -12.51 -2.62 -7.75
N ARG A 110 -11.79 -2.20 -6.70
CA ARG A 110 -12.10 -2.50 -5.30
C ARG A 110 -11.46 -1.48 -4.36
N ILE A 111 -12.11 -1.20 -3.24
CA ILE A 111 -11.52 -0.46 -2.12
C ILE A 111 -10.66 -1.44 -1.28
N LEU A 112 -9.52 -0.99 -0.78
CA LEU A 112 -8.70 -1.83 0.10
C LEU A 112 -9.38 -2.02 1.47
N PRO A 113 -9.28 -3.21 2.10
CA PRO A 113 -9.96 -3.48 3.38
C PRO A 113 -9.50 -2.58 4.55
N SER A 114 -8.28 -2.05 4.49
CA SER A 114 -7.71 -1.18 5.51
C SER A 114 -8.06 0.30 5.33
N THR A 115 -8.78 0.66 4.26
CA THR A 115 -9.09 2.05 3.94
C THR A 115 -10.20 2.59 4.84
N ASP A 116 -9.93 3.71 5.51
CA ASP A 116 -10.97 4.54 6.12
C ASP A 116 -11.55 5.51 5.09
N LEU A 117 -12.78 5.23 4.63
CA LEU A 117 -13.47 6.06 3.65
C LEU A 117 -13.82 7.47 4.17
N ALA A 118 -13.97 7.64 5.48
CA ALA A 118 -14.21 8.97 6.04
C ALA A 118 -13.00 9.89 5.84
N GLN A 119 -11.79 9.31 5.78
CA GLN A 119 -10.54 10.03 5.57
C GLN A 119 -10.15 10.10 4.08
N ALA A 120 -10.22 8.97 3.38
CA ALA A 120 -9.81 8.85 1.98
C ALA A 120 -10.77 9.58 1.02
N GLY A 121 -12.07 9.61 1.35
CA GLY A 121 -13.10 10.23 0.54
C GLY A 121 -14.37 9.37 0.55
N SER A 122 -15.44 9.89 1.17
CA SER A 122 -16.69 9.13 1.39
C SER A 122 -17.46 8.77 0.10
N TRP A 123 -17.07 9.37 -1.02
CA TRP A 123 -17.63 9.13 -2.34
C TRP A 123 -17.01 7.91 -3.02
N LEU A 124 -15.85 7.43 -2.56
CA LEU A 124 -15.15 6.30 -3.17
C LEU A 124 -16.00 5.03 -3.08
N ALA A 125 -16.21 4.41 -4.24
CA ALA A 125 -16.93 3.15 -4.37
C ALA A 125 -16.35 2.33 -5.53
N PRO A 126 -16.48 0.99 -5.50
CA PRO A 126 -16.20 0.15 -6.66
C PRO A 126 -17.09 0.54 -7.85
N GLY A 127 -16.54 0.45 -9.07
CA GLY A 127 -17.22 0.75 -10.32
C GLY A 127 -17.18 2.21 -10.76
N LEU A 128 -16.58 3.11 -9.97
CA LEU A 128 -16.41 4.51 -10.37
C LEU A 128 -15.42 4.65 -11.51
N LEU A 129 -15.80 5.45 -12.51
CA LEU A 129 -14.95 5.88 -13.62
C LEU A 129 -14.19 7.12 -13.18
N LEU A 130 -12.86 7.10 -13.27
CA LEU A 130 -11.99 8.20 -12.89
C LEU A 130 -11.41 8.83 -14.15
N TYR A 131 -11.47 10.16 -14.25
CA TYR A 131 -11.14 10.89 -15.47
C TYR A 131 -9.97 11.85 -15.31
N SER A 132 -9.97 12.65 -14.25
CA SER A 132 -8.88 13.59 -14.00
C SER A 132 -8.53 13.70 -12.52
N VAL A 133 -7.30 14.11 -12.27
CA VAL A 133 -6.78 14.47 -10.94
C VAL A 133 -6.28 15.92 -11.02
N ASN A 134 -6.82 16.82 -10.19
CA ASN A 134 -6.58 18.26 -10.23
C ASN A 134 -6.73 18.86 -11.63
N GLY A 135 -7.67 18.35 -12.43
CA GLY A 135 -7.93 18.78 -13.81
C GLY A 135 -6.97 18.20 -14.86
N ALA A 136 -5.93 17.45 -14.45
CA ALA A 136 -5.07 16.71 -15.35
C ALA A 136 -5.68 15.35 -15.71
N ASP A 137 -5.79 15.07 -17.00
CA ASP A 137 -6.37 13.83 -17.52
C ASP A 137 -5.52 12.60 -17.12
N ILE A 138 -6.16 11.61 -16.52
CA ILE A 138 -5.53 10.35 -16.09
C ILE A 138 -4.96 9.59 -17.30
N GLN A 139 -5.57 9.69 -18.47
CA GLN A 139 -5.08 9.02 -19.69
C GLN A 139 -3.70 9.49 -20.12
N GLN A 140 -3.40 10.78 -19.92
CA GLN A 140 -2.10 11.36 -20.25
C GLN A 140 -1.03 10.89 -19.26
N SER A 141 -1.43 10.62 -18.01
CA SER A 141 -0.54 10.13 -16.95
C SER A 141 -0.36 8.60 -17.00
N GLY A 142 -1.28 7.87 -17.63
CA GLY A 142 -1.24 6.41 -17.81
C GLY A 142 -1.84 5.60 -16.67
N SER A 143 -1.93 6.15 -15.46
CA SER A 143 -2.61 5.57 -14.28
C SER A 143 -3.09 6.68 -13.33
N VAL A 144 -4.04 6.37 -12.43
CA VAL A 144 -4.49 7.32 -11.41
C VAL A 144 -3.35 7.59 -10.44
N THR A 145 -2.61 6.56 -10.01
CA THR A 145 -1.46 6.72 -9.11
C THR A 145 -0.44 7.71 -9.66
N THR A 146 -0.07 7.60 -10.94
CA THR A 146 0.86 8.54 -11.58
C THR A 146 0.27 9.95 -11.65
N ALA A 147 -1.03 10.08 -11.96
CA ALA A 147 -1.70 11.39 -11.98
C ALA A 147 -1.68 12.05 -10.58
N VAL A 148 -1.91 11.27 -9.52
CA VAL A 148 -1.80 11.72 -8.12
C VAL A 148 -0.37 12.13 -7.79
N LEU A 149 0.63 11.29 -8.09
CA LEU A 149 2.04 11.60 -7.81
C LEU A 149 2.52 12.87 -8.53
N ASN A 150 2.02 13.14 -9.73
CA ASN A 150 2.36 14.35 -10.48
C ASN A 150 1.70 15.62 -9.94
N ALA A 151 0.54 15.48 -9.27
CA ALA A 151 -0.30 16.58 -8.83
C ALA A 151 -0.30 16.80 -7.31
N MET A 152 0.34 15.92 -6.55
CA MET A 152 0.30 15.96 -5.09
C MET A 152 1.19 17.07 -4.51
N GLU A 153 0.69 17.64 -3.43
CA GLU A 153 1.48 18.37 -2.44
C GLU A 153 1.31 17.61 -1.12
N VAL A 154 2.43 17.31 -0.46
CA VAL A 154 2.41 16.55 0.80
C VAL A 154 2.25 17.52 1.95
N ASP A 155 1.13 17.39 2.65
CA ASP A 155 0.82 18.18 3.82
C ASP A 155 1.68 17.72 5.03
N PRO A 156 1.83 18.56 6.08
CA PRO A 156 2.60 18.21 7.26
C PRO A 156 2.13 16.93 7.98
N ASP A 157 0.87 16.55 7.81
CA ASP A 157 0.28 15.32 8.35
C ASP A 157 0.59 14.06 7.50
N GLY A 158 1.46 14.19 6.49
CA GLY A 158 1.91 13.08 5.65
C GLY A 158 0.89 12.63 4.61
N ARG A 159 -0.11 13.47 4.32
CA ARG A 159 -1.15 13.15 3.34
C ARG A 159 -1.05 14.07 2.15
N ALA A 160 -1.53 13.60 1.01
CA ALA A 160 -1.77 14.42 -0.15
C ALA A 160 -3.27 14.46 -0.44
N ARG A 161 -3.77 15.65 -0.77
CA ARG A 161 -5.18 15.92 -1.01
C ARG A 161 -5.36 16.41 -2.45
N VAL A 162 -6.09 15.65 -3.24
CA VAL A 162 -6.30 15.94 -4.66
C VAL A 162 -7.78 15.87 -5.02
N ILE A 163 -8.20 16.69 -5.97
CA ILE A 163 -9.56 16.69 -6.50
C ILE A 163 -9.61 15.69 -7.65
N VAL A 164 -10.48 14.70 -7.56
CA VAL A 164 -10.68 13.72 -8.62
C VAL A 164 -12.02 13.99 -9.31
N GLU A 165 -12.01 14.07 -10.63
CA GLU A 165 -13.24 14.01 -11.41
C GLU A 165 -13.59 12.56 -11.69
N TYR A 166 -14.82 12.17 -11.33
CA TYR A 166 -15.32 10.82 -11.46
C TYR A 166 -16.77 10.78 -11.97
N ALA A 167 -17.23 9.61 -12.39
CA ALA A 167 -18.64 9.34 -12.61
C ALA A 167 -19.02 7.94 -12.14
N GLY A 168 -20.24 7.81 -11.63
CA GLY A 168 -20.86 6.53 -11.32
C GLY A 168 -21.74 6.00 -12.46
N ALA A 169 -22.73 5.19 -12.11
CA ALA A 169 -23.64 4.57 -13.08
C ALA A 169 -24.47 5.56 -13.91
N SER A 170 -24.73 6.78 -13.39
CA SER A 170 -25.46 7.81 -14.16
C SER A 170 -24.61 8.48 -15.24
N LEU A 171 -23.29 8.27 -15.22
CA LEU A 171 -22.30 8.92 -16.10
C LEU A 171 -22.20 10.45 -15.94
N ASP A 172 -22.89 11.03 -14.97
CA ASP A 172 -22.75 12.45 -14.63
C ASP A 172 -21.38 12.70 -13.99
N ARG A 173 -20.67 13.72 -14.48
CA ARG A 173 -19.38 14.11 -13.92
C ARG A 173 -19.56 14.77 -12.56
N GLN A 174 -18.81 14.27 -11.60
CA GLN A 174 -18.76 14.75 -10.22
C GLN A 174 -17.31 14.96 -9.83
N THR A 175 -17.08 15.81 -8.83
CA THR A 175 -15.77 15.98 -8.22
C THR A 175 -15.78 15.51 -6.79
N GLY A 176 -14.67 14.93 -6.35
CA GLY A 176 -14.50 14.43 -5.00
C GLY A 176 -13.09 14.69 -4.52
N LEU A 177 -12.95 15.04 -3.24
CA LEU A 177 -11.64 15.12 -2.61
C LEU A 177 -11.16 13.70 -2.32
N LEU A 178 -10.01 13.33 -2.88
CA LEU A 178 -9.28 12.11 -2.56
C LEU A 178 -8.11 12.49 -1.64
N THR A 179 -8.07 11.86 -0.47
CA THR A 179 -6.92 11.93 0.43
C THR A 179 -6.14 10.63 0.32
N VAL A 180 -4.83 10.71 0.09
CA VAL A 180 -3.92 9.56 0.07
C VAL A 180 -2.79 9.77 1.08
N GLU A 181 -2.28 8.68 1.65
CA GLU A 181 -1.09 8.74 2.49
C GLU A 181 0.15 8.80 1.60
N ALA A 182 1.04 9.75 1.87
CA ALA A 182 2.30 9.91 1.17
C ALA A 182 3.43 9.28 1.98
N GLN A 183 4.35 8.62 1.28
CA GLN A 183 5.54 8.04 1.86
C GLN A 183 6.77 8.39 1.04
N ARG A 184 7.87 8.71 1.71
CA ARG A 184 9.17 8.93 1.10
C ARG A 184 9.93 7.61 1.07
N LEU A 185 10.32 7.17 -0.12
CA LEU A 185 11.17 6.00 -0.32
C LEU A 185 12.60 6.48 -0.52
N VAL A 186 13.53 6.01 0.31
CA VAL A 186 14.96 6.34 0.23
C VAL A 186 15.77 5.06 0.14
N SER A 187 16.64 4.96 -0.87
CA SER A 187 17.65 3.91 -0.98
C SER A 187 19.03 4.55 -0.89
N LEU A 188 19.79 4.14 0.10
CA LEU A 188 21.17 4.54 0.31
C LEU A 188 22.11 3.74 -0.59
N ALA A 189 23.22 4.34 -1.00
CA ALA A 189 24.22 3.74 -1.88
C ALA A 189 24.92 2.51 -1.27
N ASN A 190 24.90 2.39 0.06
CA ASN A 190 25.40 1.21 0.78
C ASN A 190 24.38 0.05 0.79
N GLY A 191 23.19 0.21 0.21
CA GLY A 191 22.17 -0.83 0.11
C GLY A 191 21.16 -0.87 1.25
N VAL A 192 21.14 0.10 2.16
CA VAL A 192 20.04 0.28 3.13
C VAL A 192 18.86 0.98 2.43
N ARG A 193 17.64 0.48 2.66
CA ARG A 193 16.40 1.11 2.21
C ARG A 193 15.57 1.54 3.40
N VAL A 194 15.02 2.74 3.32
CA VAL A 194 14.23 3.37 4.36
C VAL A 194 12.94 3.91 3.73
N THR A 195 11.83 3.72 4.42
CA THR A 195 10.57 4.38 4.12
C THR A 195 10.27 5.37 5.23
N VAL A 196 10.01 6.63 4.87
CA VAL A 196 9.59 7.68 5.80
C VAL A 196 8.11 7.97 5.58
N ARG A 197 7.29 7.83 6.61
CA ARG A 197 5.84 8.04 6.55
C ARG A 197 5.33 8.59 7.88
N VAL A 198 4.13 9.14 7.89
CA VAL A 198 3.49 9.54 9.15
C VAL A 198 2.87 8.33 9.84
N VAL A 199 3.20 8.15 11.12
CA VAL A 199 2.61 7.17 12.04
C VAL A 199 2.30 7.93 13.33
N ASP A 200 1.06 7.81 13.83
CA ASP A 200 0.61 8.52 15.03
C ASP A 200 0.95 10.03 15.03
N GLU A 201 0.66 10.70 13.90
CA GLU A 201 0.89 12.14 13.67
C GLU A 201 2.37 12.58 13.62
N ALA A 202 3.33 11.66 13.64
CA ALA A 202 4.76 11.94 13.53
C ALA A 202 5.39 11.27 12.31
N TRP A 203 6.37 11.93 11.68
CA TRP A 203 7.19 11.28 10.65
C TRP A 203 8.11 10.24 11.28
N VAL A 204 8.05 9.04 10.71
CA VAL A 204 8.79 7.87 11.16
C VAL A 204 9.58 7.30 10.00
N ALA A 205 10.90 7.19 10.15
CA ALA A 205 11.79 6.57 9.19
C ALA A 205 12.06 5.10 9.58
N GLU A 206 11.50 4.17 8.82
CA GLU A 206 11.63 2.73 9.05
C GLU A 206 12.57 2.09 8.03
N VAL A 207 13.52 1.28 8.49
CA VAL A 207 14.39 0.50 7.61
C VAL A 207 13.58 -0.64 7.01
N THR A 208 13.37 -0.62 5.70
CA THR A 208 12.57 -1.61 4.97
C THR A 208 13.40 -2.73 4.37
N ALA A 209 14.69 -2.50 4.11
CA ALA A 209 15.60 -3.54 3.64
C ALA A 209 17.07 -3.21 3.91
N VAL A 210 17.90 -4.24 4.02
CA VAL A 210 19.36 -4.12 4.10
C VAL A 210 19.98 -5.11 3.12
N ILE A 211 20.53 -4.60 2.01
CA ILE A 211 21.10 -5.44 0.95
C ILE A 211 22.54 -5.86 1.26
N ASN A 212 23.33 -4.99 1.92
CA ASN A 212 24.72 -5.27 2.30
C ASN A 212 24.89 -5.27 3.83
N PRO A 213 24.50 -6.35 4.52
CA PRO A 213 24.52 -6.40 5.98
C PRO A 213 25.93 -6.30 6.59
N SER A 214 27.00 -6.54 5.81
CA SER A 214 28.38 -6.34 6.30
C SER A 214 28.78 -4.88 6.50
N GLN A 215 27.99 -3.93 5.98
CA GLN A 215 28.25 -2.49 6.07
C GLN A 215 27.43 -1.79 7.14
N THR A 216 26.56 -2.51 7.87
CA THR A 216 25.67 -1.90 8.87
C THR A 216 25.16 -2.88 9.91
N GLN A 217 24.84 -2.36 11.08
CA GLN A 217 24.14 -3.05 12.15
C GLN A 217 22.62 -2.81 12.14
N LEU A 218 22.15 -1.99 11.19
CA LEU A 218 20.73 -1.78 10.93
C LEU A 218 20.08 -3.07 10.43
N ARG A 219 18.82 -3.25 10.79
CA ARG A 219 17.98 -4.39 10.44
C ARG A 219 16.66 -3.88 9.90
N GLN A 220 16.02 -4.72 9.08
CA GLN A 220 14.65 -4.45 8.67
C GLN A 220 13.74 -4.32 9.89
N GLY A 221 12.89 -3.30 9.91
CA GLY A 221 12.01 -2.95 11.01
C GLY A 221 12.60 -1.98 12.04
N ASP A 222 13.90 -1.66 11.95
CA ASP A 222 14.49 -0.63 12.82
C ASP A 222 13.90 0.75 12.47
N ILE A 223 13.49 1.51 13.49
CA ILE A 223 13.09 2.91 13.32
C ILE A 223 14.28 3.81 13.58
N LEU A 224 14.64 4.66 12.61
CA LEU A 224 15.69 5.65 12.76
C LEU A 224 15.13 6.87 13.49
N TYR A 225 15.67 7.17 14.67
CA TYR A 225 15.19 8.28 15.50
C TYR A 225 16.09 9.52 15.40
N ARG A 226 17.41 9.32 15.39
CA ARG A 226 18.40 10.40 15.36
C ARG A 226 19.73 9.89 14.83
N GLU A 227 20.44 10.72 14.07
CA GLU A 227 21.85 10.48 13.79
C GLU A 227 22.74 11.17 14.84
N LYS A 228 23.67 10.43 15.44
CA LYS A 228 24.39 10.89 16.63
C LYS A 228 25.49 11.91 16.36
N SER A 229 26.17 11.84 15.23
CA SER A 229 27.34 12.68 14.93
C SER A 229 26.94 14.12 14.62
N THR A 230 25.88 14.29 13.85
CA THR A 230 25.25 15.57 13.51
C THR A 230 24.26 16.03 14.58
N GLY A 231 23.75 15.09 15.39
CA GLY A 231 22.70 15.35 16.37
C GLY A 231 21.32 15.60 15.73
N THR A 232 21.17 15.37 14.43
CA THR A 232 19.95 15.69 13.67
C THR A 232 18.87 14.63 13.93
N PRO A 233 17.65 15.04 14.36
CA PRO A 233 16.52 14.12 14.45
C PRO A 233 16.09 13.66 13.04
N ILE A 234 15.54 12.45 12.94
CA ILE A 234 14.99 11.91 11.70
C ILE A 234 13.46 11.98 11.77
N ASP A 235 12.92 13.20 11.82
CA ASP A 235 11.51 13.52 12.06
C ASP A 235 10.89 14.38 10.94
N THR A 236 11.55 14.48 9.79
CA THR A 236 11.03 15.10 8.57
C THR A 236 11.23 14.14 7.39
N PRO A 237 10.44 14.24 6.31
CA PRO A 237 10.54 13.33 5.17
C PRO A 237 11.90 13.35 4.47
N ASP A 238 12.64 14.45 4.59
CA ASP A 238 13.92 14.75 3.94
C ASP A 238 15.12 14.76 4.92
N ALA A 239 14.90 14.40 6.18
CA ALA A 239 15.92 14.41 7.22
C ALA A 239 17.09 13.47 6.90
N LEU A 240 16.81 12.29 6.34
CA LEU A 240 17.85 11.30 6.03
C LEU A 240 18.79 11.80 4.93
N GLU A 241 18.25 12.38 3.86
CA GLU A 241 19.05 13.02 2.81
C GLU A 241 19.94 14.14 3.36
N THR A 242 19.38 14.98 4.24
CA THR A 242 20.10 16.08 4.90
C THR A 242 21.26 15.57 5.76
N VAL A 243 21.02 14.53 6.57
CA VAL A 243 22.04 13.89 7.40
C VAL A 243 23.15 13.29 6.56
N MET A 244 22.80 12.57 5.48
CA MET A 244 23.79 11.98 4.60
C MET A 244 24.69 13.04 3.95
N ALA A 245 24.11 14.15 3.48
CA ALA A 245 24.88 15.26 2.92
C ALA A 245 25.82 15.89 3.95
N ALA A 246 25.36 16.07 5.19
CA ALA A 246 26.17 16.60 6.28
C ALA A 246 27.35 15.69 6.64
N LEU A 247 27.13 14.37 6.70
CA LEU A 247 28.19 13.39 6.99
C LEU A 247 29.27 13.37 5.91
N VAL A 248 28.88 13.45 4.63
CA VAL A 248 29.83 13.56 3.51
C VAL A 248 30.63 14.86 3.61
N ALA A 249 29.96 15.99 3.87
CA ALA A 249 30.64 17.29 4.03
C ALA A 249 31.63 17.29 5.21
N ALA A 250 31.34 16.52 6.26
CA ALA A 250 32.23 16.32 7.40
C ALA A 250 33.33 15.27 7.14
N GLY A 251 33.35 14.59 5.98
CA GLY A 251 34.31 13.53 5.67
C GLY A 251 34.15 12.29 6.57
N THR A 252 32.95 12.05 7.09
CA THR A 252 32.70 10.96 8.04
C THR A 252 32.33 9.69 7.30
N ALA A 253 33.16 8.65 7.40
CA ALA A 253 32.98 7.40 6.65
C ALA A 253 32.02 6.38 7.31
N SER A 254 31.68 6.59 8.58
CA SER A 254 30.72 5.79 9.33
C SER A 254 29.89 6.66 10.25
N THR A 255 28.63 6.32 10.43
CA THR A 255 27.69 7.02 11.30
C THR A 255 27.06 6.05 12.30
N GLU A 256 26.58 6.60 13.41
CA GLU A 256 25.82 5.86 14.41
C GLU A 256 24.42 6.48 14.53
N PHE A 257 23.41 5.65 14.34
CA PHE A 257 22.02 6.02 14.57
C PHE A 257 21.58 5.61 15.95
N SER A 258 20.78 6.46 16.60
CA SER A 258 19.88 6.01 17.66
C SER A 258 18.65 5.43 16.97
N ILE A 259 18.33 4.17 17.27
CA ILE A 259 17.24 3.43 16.64
C ILE A 259 16.25 2.94 17.69
N ILE A 260 15.01 2.68 17.27
CA ILE A 260 14.05 1.91 18.07
C ILE A 260 13.96 0.50 17.47
N ARG A 261 14.27 -0.49 18.30
CA ARG A 261 14.17 -1.93 17.99
C ARG A 261 13.51 -2.62 19.16
N ASP A 262 12.50 -3.45 18.90
CA ASP A 262 11.75 -4.18 19.95
C ASP A 262 11.26 -3.26 21.09
N ASN A 263 10.77 -2.06 20.74
CA ASN A 263 10.34 -1.00 21.66
C ASN A 263 11.42 -0.47 22.62
N LYS A 264 12.71 -0.63 22.27
CA LYS A 264 13.85 -0.10 23.04
C LYS A 264 14.70 0.79 22.16
N VAL A 265 15.29 1.82 22.78
CA VAL A 265 16.26 2.68 22.11
C VAL A 265 17.63 1.98 22.16
N GLU A 266 18.16 1.68 20.98
CA GLU A 266 19.48 1.09 20.78
C GLU A 266 20.33 1.99 19.89
N SER A 267 21.57 1.58 19.66
CA SER A 267 22.45 2.25 18.71
C SER A 267 22.90 1.27 17.64
N ALA A 268 22.98 1.76 16.41
CA ALA A 268 23.40 0.96 15.27
C ALA A 268 24.36 1.75 14.40
N THR A 269 25.50 1.13 14.10
CA THR A 269 26.52 1.70 13.23
C THR A 269 26.22 1.39 11.77
N MET A 270 26.51 2.34 10.88
CA MET A 270 26.38 2.19 9.43
C MET A 270 27.55 2.85 8.73
N GLN A 271 28.11 2.18 7.73
CA GLN A 271 29.12 2.76 6.87
C GLN A 271 28.50 3.49 5.71
N LEU A 272 29.10 4.62 5.36
CA LEU A 272 28.78 5.30 4.11
C LEU A 272 29.44 4.54 2.94
N ALA A 273 28.85 4.69 1.76
CA ALA A 273 29.37 4.08 0.56
C ALA A 273 30.61 4.82 0.06
N ALA A 274 31.59 4.05 -0.41
CA ALA A 274 32.80 4.55 -1.04
C ALA A 274 32.92 4.07 -2.50
N SER A 275 33.66 4.83 -3.31
CA SER A 275 34.10 4.39 -4.62
C SER A 275 34.99 3.16 -4.48
N LYS A 276 34.74 2.15 -5.31
CA LYS A 276 35.58 0.96 -5.41
C LYS A 276 36.97 1.28 -5.93
#